data_AF-A0A1G7KWM9-F1
#
_entry.id   AF-A0A1G7KWM9-F1
#
_cell.length_a   1.000
_cell.length_b   1.000
_cell.length_c   1.000
_cell.angle_alpha   90.00
_cell.angle_beta   90.00
_cell.angle_gamma   90.00
#
_symmetry.space_group_name_H-M   'P 1'
#
loop_
_entity.id
_entity.type
_entity.pdbx_description
1 polymer ?
#
loop_
_entity_poly.entity_id
_entity_poly.type
_entity_poly.pdbx_seq_one_letter_code
_entity_poly.pdbx_strand_id
1 'polypeptide(L)'
;MPGLFPRVIFSRLLASMLFSVISLVPLTAQARPSSPGELDTPRVQIYTGYSYWHPIDAKINNVAFPDVKFGAIGSATYFLRPWLGVTAQFGSHVDDVHGPEGNMDLGLQFQTSAHRFTPFFHVLGGSTFLGGPANNGRKYGWNGTAGVGLDWVPTYHHDWLAVRLFQGDYEYNHVDFGPASADRLSGGIAKNNTLNASTGLVFRFGGRHPADMQAQMSCSANRVDNIAGERVSVNSQILGFDVLKPMQYTWHTTGGMILGEGSDSVIIDTAGLPAGDYHVTGLVTQGKHRSAQCDAAFSVRQPQPPTVSCVASPTSIAPGATATVTATGMSPDNRTLVYAFNSTSGRLNVNGNTATITAPVSRDINTVTSSSTTITVTCNARDDHGQMASASVTIPVTLKETYTTDPNLAPLPLQNDMCSVSFERDRRRPARVDNEGKACLDDVALSLQRQQDSTLVVLGDHTSRERAAMAAERAVNVKLYLTQEKGIDASRIQVRVKDGGIAQVQNIYLSVGSTFNEEGRAINERAVVHHSESYGRPGAATTSRPHRRTTKRKPKAATQSPGTTAAPLPSSTSIQPPAGQVAQPK
;
A
#
# COMPACT_ATOMS: atom_id res chain seq x y z
N MET A 1 40.98 -67.81 35.35
CA MET A 1 41.18 -67.30 33.98
C MET A 1 40.39 -66.01 33.81
N PRO A 2 40.88 -65.02 33.04
CA PRO A 2 40.41 -63.64 33.12
C PRO A 2 39.28 -63.31 32.13
N GLY A 3 38.39 -62.39 32.52
CA GLY A 3 37.48 -61.67 31.62
C GLY A 3 37.98 -60.25 31.38
N LEU A 4 38.17 -59.89 30.10
CA LEU A 4 38.59 -58.55 29.65
C LEU A 4 37.45 -57.51 29.74
N PHE A 5 37.82 -56.24 29.47
CA PHE A 5 36.99 -55.04 29.21
C PHE A 5 36.78 -54.05 30.39
N PRO A 6 36.76 -52.72 30.12
CA PRO A 6 37.89 -52.01 29.51
C PRO A 6 38.23 -50.69 30.24
N ARG A 7 39.46 -50.56 30.77
CA ARG A 7 39.98 -49.31 31.37
C ARG A 7 40.21 -48.13 30.40
N VAL A 8 39.86 -48.28 29.12
CA VAL A 8 40.24 -47.34 28.03
C VAL A 8 39.20 -46.24 27.78
N ILE A 9 37.97 -46.38 28.31
CA ILE A 9 36.87 -45.45 28.00
C ILE A 9 36.92 -44.19 28.88
N PHE A 10 37.32 -44.30 30.15
CA PHE A 10 37.33 -43.16 31.08
C PHE A 10 38.42 -42.10 30.79
N SER A 11 39.61 -42.50 30.33
CA SER A 11 40.68 -41.53 30.03
C SER A 11 40.41 -40.69 28.78
N ARG A 12 39.67 -41.23 27.80
CA ARG A 12 39.29 -40.49 26.59
C ARG A 12 38.16 -39.49 26.84
N LEU A 13 37.28 -39.73 27.80
CA LEU A 13 36.19 -38.80 28.14
C LEU A 13 36.70 -37.52 28.82
N LEU A 14 37.70 -37.61 29.72
CA LEU A 14 38.30 -36.43 30.35
C LEU A 14 39.08 -35.57 29.33
N ALA A 15 39.90 -36.21 28.49
CA ALA A 15 40.65 -35.53 27.44
C ALA A 15 39.72 -34.88 26.38
N SER A 16 38.60 -35.53 26.04
CA SER A 16 37.62 -34.98 25.08
C SER A 16 36.83 -33.80 25.63
N MET A 17 36.55 -33.73 26.94
CA MET A 17 35.95 -32.53 27.55
C MET A 17 36.88 -31.32 27.43
N LEU A 18 38.16 -31.48 27.76
CA LEU A 18 39.15 -30.39 27.66
C LEU A 18 39.36 -29.91 26.22
N PHE A 19 39.39 -30.80 25.22
CA PHE A 19 39.50 -30.42 23.81
C PHE A 19 38.21 -29.83 23.21
N SER A 20 37.03 -30.20 23.70
CA SER A 20 35.76 -29.69 23.17
C SER A 20 35.47 -28.24 23.56
N VAL A 21 36.05 -27.73 24.66
CA VAL A 21 35.96 -26.31 25.04
C VAL A 21 36.78 -25.41 24.10
N ILE A 22 37.83 -25.93 23.45
CA ILE A 22 38.69 -25.20 22.51
C ILE A 22 37.94 -24.86 21.20
N SER A 23 36.83 -25.54 20.90
CA SER A 23 36.17 -25.49 19.58
C SER A 23 35.11 -24.39 19.41
N LEU A 24 34.83 -23.57 20.43
CA LEU A 24 33.66 -22.67 20.46
C LEU A 24 33.95 -21.17 20.70
N VAL A 25 35.22 -20.75 20.73
CA VAL A 25 35.59 -19.33 20.76
C VAL A 25 36.36 -18.98 19.48
N PRO A 26 35.75 -18.35 18.46
CA PRO A 26 36.52 -17.79 17.36
C PRO A 26 37.46 -16.73 17.92
N LEU A 27 38.75 -16.84 17.59
CA LEU A 27 39.81 -15.94 18.06
C LEU A 27 39.77 -14.56 17.37
N THR A 28 38.57 -14.00 17.17
CA THR A 28 38.36 -12.63 16.74
C THR A 28 38.43 -11.71 17.96
N ALA A 29 39.64 -11.26 18.28
CA ALA A 29 39.89 -10.23 19.29
C ALA A 29 39.41 -8.84 18.82
N GLN A 30 38.11 -8.71 18.52
CA GLN A 30 37.45 -7.42 18.48
C GLN A 30 37.15 -7.02 19.92
N ALA A 31 37.82 -5.96 20.39
CA ALA A 31 37.52 -5.35 21.67
C ALA A 31 36.09 -4.80 21.65
N ARG A 32 35.13 -5.57 22.17
CA ARG A 32 33.78 -5.07 22.42
C ARG A 32 33.85 -3.95 23.48
N PRO A 33 33.05 -2.89 23.35
CA PRO A 33 32.93 -1.92 24.43
C PRO A 33 32.41 -2.61 25.70
N SER A 34 32.94 -2.18 26.84
CA SER A 34 32.58 -2.66 28.18
C SER A 34 31.07 -2.62 28.41
N SER A 35 30.45 -3.77 28.67
CA SER A 35 29.02 -3.85 28.99
C SER A 35 28.76 -3.42 30.45
N PRO A 36 27.62 -2.80 30.76
CA PRO A 36 27.26 -2.48 32.15
C PRO A 36 27.32 -3.71 33.06
N GLY A 37 27.96 -3.57 34.23
CA GLY A 37 28.18 -4.67 35.17
C GLY A 37 29.48 -5.45 34.99
N GLU A 38 30.47 -4.91 34.27
CA GLU A 38 31.83 -5.48 34.21
C GLU A 38 32.51 -5.47 35.60
N LEU A 39 33.12 -6.60 35.96
CA LEU A 39 33.89 -6.78 37.19
C LEU A 39 35.03 -5.77 37.30
N ASP A 40 35.35 -5.34 38.53
CA ASP A 40 36.58 -4.59 38.75
C ASP A 40 37.80 -5.45 38.35
N THR A 41 38.69 -4.86 37.53
CA THR A 41 39.81 -5.55 36.91
C THR A 41 41.06 -5.33 37.75
N PRO A 42 41.52 -6.36 38.51
CA PRO A 42 42.58 -6.18 39.49
C PRO A 42 43.91 -5.86 38.82
N ARG A 43 44.75 -5.08 39.51
CA ARG A 43 46.17 -4.92 39.18
C ARG A 43 47.02 -6.07 39.70
N VAL A 44 46.63 -6.67 40.81
CA VAL A 44 47.29 -7.84 41.40
C VAL A 44 46.26 -8.92 41.70
N GLN A 45 46.53 -10.15 41.26
CA GLN A 45 45.87 -11.35 41.77
C GLN A 45 46.87 -12.18 42.58
N ILE A 46 46.42 -12.75 43.70
CA ILE A 46 47.13 -13.76 44.46
C ILE A 46 46.23 -14.98 44.56
N TYR A 47 46.60 -16.07 43.89
CA TYR A 47 45.92 -17.36 43.98
C TYR A 47 46.61 -18.26 45.00
N THR A 48 45.83 -19.00 45.78
CA THR A 48 46.31 -20.15 46.55
C THR A 48 45.25 -21.25 46.60
N GLY A 49 45.68 -22.51 46.50
CA GLY A 49 44.75 -23.62 46.40
C GLY A 49 45.40 -24.99 46.57
N TYR A 50 44.53 -26.00 46.50
CA TYR A 50 44.89 -27.40 46.45
C TYR A 50 45.23 -27.78 45.00
N SER A 51 46.22 -28.66 44.81
CA SER A 51 46.57 -29.25 43.52
C SER A 51 46.64 -30.78 43.56
N TYR A 52 46.30 -31.37 42.41
CA TYR A 52 46.33 -32.81 42.13
C TYR A 52 47.18 -33.03 40.88
N TRP A 53 48.21 -33.89 40.97
CA TRP A 53 49.19 -34.08 39.91
C TRP A 53 49.11 -35.49 39.31
N HIS A 54 48.75 -35.55 38.03
CA HIS A 54 48.50 -36.79 37.29
C HIS A 54 49.50 -36.97 36.13
N PRO A 55 50.42 -37.93 36.21
CA PRO A 55 51.30 -38.28 35.09
C PRO A 55 50.56 -39.01 33.96
N ILE A 56 50.72 -38.54 32.72
CA ILE A 56 50.04 -39.09 31.52
C ILE A 56 51.00 -39.96 30.68
N ASP A 57 52.22 -39.48 30.45
CA ASP A 57 53.34 -40.29 29.93
C ASP A 57 54.62 -39.80 30.60
N ALA A 58 54.79 -40.22 31.86
CA ALA A 58 55.91 -39.87 32.71
C ALA A 58 56.56 -41.15 33.23
N LYS A 59 57.81 -41.38 32.82
CA LYS A 59 58.57 -42.59 33.18
C LYS A 59 60.07 -42.37 33.05
N ILE A 60 60.84 -43.06 33.90
CA ILE A 60 62.30 -43.17 33.80
C ILE A 60 62.64 -44.65 33.68
N ASN A 61 63.44 -45.03 32.69
CA ASN A 61 63.89 -46.41 32.46
C ASN A 61 62.77 -47.48 32.48
N ASN A 62 61.56 -47.13 32.03
CA ASN A 62 60.34 -47.95 32.03
C ASN A 62 59.66 -48.15 33.41
N VAL A 63 60.05 -47.39 34.44
CA VAL A 63 59.30 -47.22 35.69
C VAL A 63 58.46 -45.94 35.58
N ALA A 64 57.15 -46.04 35.83
CA ALA A 64 56.21 -44.92 35.71
C ALA A 64 56.07 -44.12 37.01
N PHE A 65 55.80 -42.82 36.92
CA PHE A 65 55.49 -41.99 38.08
C PHE A 65 54.10 -42.33 38.67
N PRO A 66 53.92 -42.31 40.00
CA PRO A 66 52.62 -42.42 40.64
C PRO A 66 51.81 -41.12 40.55
N ASP A 67 50.49 -41.22 40.75
CA ASP A 67 49.63 -40.06 40.97
C ASP A 67 49.94 -39.41 42.33
N VAL A 68 50.26 -38.12 42.35
CA VAL A 68 50.47 -37.39 43.61
C VAL A 68 49.17 -36.66 43.97
N LYS A 69 48.46 -37.22 44.95
CA LYS A 69 47.12 -36.77 45.30
C LYS A 69 47.10 -35.42 45.99
N PHE A 70 48.09 -35.15 46.85
CA PHE A 70 48.10 -33.99 47.74
C PHE A 70 49.19 -33.00 47.32
N GLY A 71 48.75 -31.81 46.91
CA GLY A 71 49.62 -30.68 46.66
C GLY A 71 48.98 -29.36 47.03
N ALA A 72 49.84 -28.34 47.06
CA ALA A 72 49.46 -26.94 47.18
C ALA A 72 50.04 -26.16 46.00
N ILE A 73 49.25 -25.24 45.47
CA ILE A 73 49.63 -24.36 44.38
C ILE A 73 49.32 -22.92 44.79
N GLY A 74 50.14 -21.98 44.31
CA GLY A 74 49.86 -20.57 44.40
C GLY A 74 50.46 -19.82 43.22
N SER A 75 49.88 -18.68 42.88
CA SER A 75 50.44 -17.79 41.88
C SER A 75 50.19 -16.32 42.22
N ALA A 76 51.08 -15.46 41.74
CA ALA A 76 50.96 -14.02 41.83
C ALA A 76 50.99 -13.43 40.41
N THR A 77 49.93 -12.71 40.05
CA THR A 77 49.77 -12.13 38.71
C THR A 77 49.70 -10.62 38.80
N TYR A 78 50.56 -9.92 38.05
CA TYR A 78 50.53 -8.46 37.90
C TYR A 78 49.99 -8.06 36.52
N PHE A 79 48.88 -7.33 36.49
CA PHE A 79 48.19 -6.96 35.25
C PHE A 79 48.72 -5.66 34.64
N LEU A 80 49.42 -5.81 33.52
CA LEU A 80 49.86 -4.70 32.66
C LEU A 80 48.64 -4.01 32.01
N ARG A 81 47.70 -4.83 31.52
CA ARG A 81 46.39 -4.43 30.99
C ARG A 81 45.31 -5.31 31.65
N PRO A 82 44.02 -4.89 31.67
CA PRO A 82 42.94 -5.70 32.25
C PRO A 82 42.85 -7.15 31.76
N TRP A 83 43.30 -7.41 30.52
CA TRP A 83 43.30 -8.71 29.87
C TRP A 83 44.68 -9.39 29.78
N LEU A 84 45.77 -8.75 30.22
CA LEU A 84 47.15 -9.26 30.11
C LEU A 84 47.95 -8.99 31.38
N GLY A 85 48.38 -10.07 32.04
CA GLY A 85 49.25 -10.05 33.20
C GLY A 85 50.51 -10.90 33.04
N VAL A 86 51.48 -10.64 33.90
CA VAL A 86 52.67 -11.47 34.12
C VAL A 86 52.43 -12.29 35.38
N THR A 87 52.56 -13.60 35.29
CA THR A 87 52.25 -14.55 36.37
C THR A 87 53.51 -15.29 36.79
N ALA A 88 53.79 -15.31 38.09
CA ALA A 88 54.70 -16.26 38.72
C ALA A 88 53.87 -17.33 39.44
N GLN A 89 54.15 -18.62 39.19
CA GLN A 89 53.45 -19.76 39.78
C GLN A 89 54.42 -20.66 40.54
N PHE A 90 53.98 -21.14 41.70
CA PHE A 90 54.65 -22.16 42.49
C PHE A 90 53.68 -23.31 42.77
N GLY A 91 54.07 -24.53 42.44
CA GLY A 91 53.35 -25.74 42.82
C GLY A 91 54.25 -26.64 43.65
N SER A 92 53.73 -27.26 44.70
CA SER A 92 54.40 -28.33 45.42
C SER A 92 53.47 -29.50 45.69
N HIS A 93 53.95 -30.70 45.39
CA HIS A 93 53.24 -31.96 45.54
C HIS A 93 54.04 -32.86 46.47
N VAL A 94 53.38 -33.52 47.42
CA VAL A 94 54.05 -34.34 48.44
C VAL A 94 53.70 -35.81 48.21
N ASP A 95 54.72 -36.60 47.89
CA ASP A 95 54.65 -38.06 47.95
C ASP A 95 55.14 -38.55 49.33
N ASP A 96 54.42 -39.49 49.92
CA ASP A 96 54.69 -40.08 51.24
C ASP A 96 56.07 -40.74 51.32
N VAL A 97 56.61 -41.19 50.18
CA VAL A 97 57.92 -41.87 50.08
C VAL A 97 59.05 -40.90 49.74
N HIS A 98 58.80 -39.94 48.84
CA HIS A 98 59.85 -39.12 48.23
C HIS A 98 59.88 -37.67 48.70
N GLY A 99 58.90 -37.18 49.48
CA GLY A 99 58.82 -35.81 50.02
C GLY A 99 58.37 -34.76 48.99
N PRO A 100 58.56 -33.45 49.25
CA PRO A 100 58.04 -32.40 48.39
C PRO A 100 58.81 -32.28 47.07
N GLU A 101 58.07 -32.44 45.98
CA GLU A 101 58.45 -32.10 44.60
C GLU A 101 57.71 -30.82 44.19
N GLY A 102 58.13 -30.17 43.10
CA GLY A 102 57.47 -28.92 42.72
C GLY A 102 58.00 -28.20 41.50
N ASN A 103 57.28 -27.15 41.11
CA ASN A 103 57.51 -26.33 39.93
C ASN A 103 57.56 -24.84 40.31
N MET A 104 58.43 -24.08 39.66
CA MET A 104 58.54 -22.62 39.76
C MET A 104 58.54 -22.02 38.37
N ASP A 105 57.42 -21.42 37.98
CA ASP A 105 57.16 -21.00 36.60
C ASP A 105 56.95 -19.49 36.52
N LEU A 106 57.38 -18.87 35.43
CA LEU A 106 57.11 -17.46 35.11
C LEU A 106 56.58 -17.36 33.68
N GLY A 107 55.59 -16.49 33.45
CA GLY A 107 55.07 -16.27 32.10
C GLY A 107 53.93 -15.28 32.02
N LEU A 108 53.05 -15.48 31.03
CA LEU A 108 51.95 -14.59 30.71
C LEU A 108 50.60 -15.25 30.98
N GLN A 109 49.68 -14.48 31.55
CA GLN A 109 48.28 -14.85 31.76
C GLN A 109 47.38 -13.86 31.03
N PHE A 110 46.43 -14.41 30.29
CA PHE A 110 45.39 -13.70 29.57
C PHE A 110 44.06 -13.97 30.25
N GLN A 111 43.23 -12.94 30.44
CA GLN A 111 41.91 -13.10 31.07
C GLN A 111 40.86 -12.24 30.38
N THR A 112 39.59 -12.60 30.57
CA THR A 112 38.44 -11.78 30.21
C THR A 112 37.38 -11.84 31.32
N SER A 113 36.44 -10.90 31.34
CA SER A 113 35.35 -10.83 32.31
C SER A 113 34.02 -11.09 31.62
N ALA A 114 33.26 -12.06 32.11
CA ALA A 114 31.91 -12.38 31.66
C ALA A 114 30.97 -12.41 32.87
N HIS A 115 30.25 -11.30 33.08
CA HIS A 115 29.46 -11.07 34.30
C HIS A 115 30.32 -11.31 35.56
N ARG A 116 29.96 -12.26 36.43
CA ARG A 116 30.70 -12.61 37.66
C ARG A 116 31.76 -13.71 37.48
N PHE A 117 32.13 -14.04 36.24
CA PHE A 117 33.15 -15.04 35.93
C PHE A 117 34.36 -14.43 35.22
N THR A 118 35.56 -14.87 35.58
CA THR A 118 36.82 -14.50 34.94
C THR A 118 37.51 -15.78 34.43
N PRO A 119 37.22 -16.23 33.19
CA PRO A 119 38.03 -17.27 32.54
C PRO A 119 39.42 -16.71 32.17
N PHE A 120 40.44 -17.55 32.33
CA PHE A 120 41.81 -17.21 32.00
C PHE A 120 42.56 -18.37 31.32
N PHE A 121 43.64 -18.02 30.64
CA PHE A 121 44.61 -18.93 30.04
C PHE A 121 46.02 -18.40 30.34
N HIS A 122 46.97 -19.30 30.61
CA HIS A 122 48.37 -18.92 30.80
C HIS A 122 49.36 -19.83 30.09
N VAL A 123 50.52 -19.27 29.76
CA VAL A 123 51.70 -19.99 29.27
C VAL A 123 52.89 -19.52 30.10
N LEU A 124 53.49 -20.46 30.82
CA LEU A 124 54.58 -20.25 31.75
C LEU A 124 55.74 -21.21 31.41
N GLY A 125 56.92 -20.88 31.89
CA GLY A 125 58.06 -21.80 31.88
C GLY A 125 59.04 -21.45 32.99
N GLY A 126 59.84 -22.42 33.40
CA GLY A 126 60.74 -22.25 34.53
C GLY A 126 61.46 -23.53 34.92
N SER A 127 61.51 -23.79 36.22
CA SER A 127 62.24 -24.92 36.79
C SER A 127 61.32 -25.90 37.50
N THR A 128 61.62 -27.19 37.32
CA THR A 128 61.02 -28.28 38.08
C THR A 128 62.07 -28.84 39.03
N PHE A 129 61.64 -29.26 40.23
CA PHE A 129 62.44 -29.98 41.21
C PHE A 129 61.74 -31.31 41.50
N LEU A 130 62.24 -32.37 40.86
CA LEU A 130 61.57 -33.66 40.77
C LEU A 130 62.55 -34.78 41.11
N GLY A 131 62.07 -35.81 41.82
CA GLY A 131 62.70 -37.11 41.90
C GLY A 131 62.44 -37.95 40.65
N GLY A 132 62.88 -39.20 40.70
CA GLY A 132 62.38 -40.23 39.80
C GLY A 132 61.57 -41.26 40.57
N PRO A 133 60.81 -42.13 39.88
CA PRO A 133 59.82 -43.02 40.50
C PRO A 133 60.42 -44.28 41.16
N ALA A 134 61.70 -44.20 41.54
CA ALA A 134 62.53 -45.28 42.07
C ALA A 134 63.71 -44.64 42.83
N ASN A 135 64.93 -45.17 42.70
CA ASN A 135 66.11 -44.74 43.49
C ASN A 135 66.76 -43.44 42.98
N ASN A 136 65.98 -42.52 42.40
CA ASN A 136 66.44 -41.28 41.79
C ASN A 136 66.24 -40.10 42.76
N GLY A 137 67.33 -39.67 43.41
CA GLY A 137 67.32 -38.47 44.26
C GLY A 137 66.94 -37.20 43.48
N ARG A 138 66.18 -36.31 44.11
CA ARG A 138 65.59 -35.13 43.46
C ARG A 138 66.64 -34.21 42.82
N LYS A 139 66.34 -33.72 41.62
CA LYS A 139 67.18 -32.80 40.86
C LYS A 139 66.36 -31.67 40.25
N TYR A 140 67.04 -30.56 39.99
CA TYR A 140 66.49 -29.48 39.17
C TYR A 140 66.54 -29.85 37.69
N GLY A 141 65.48 -29.50 37.00
CA GLY A 141 65.39 -29.47 35.54
C GLY A 141 64.57 -28.27 35.08
N TRP A 142 64.17 -28.29 33.81
CA TRP A 142 63.34 -27.24 33.23
C TRP A 142 61.93 -27.76 32.95
N ASN A 143 60.96 -26.84 32.93
CA ASN A 143 59.59 -27.16 32.58
C ASN A 143 58.95 -26.11 31.66
N GLY A 144 57.80 -26.48 31.11
CA GLY A 144 56.89 -25.58 30.41
C GLY A 144 55.45 -25.93 30.77
N THR A 145 54.65 -24.92 31.09
CA THR A 145 53.30 -25.06 31.61
C THR A 145 52.33 -24.28 30.72
N ALA A 146 51.25 -24.91 30.28
CA ALA A 146 50.17 -24.26 29.54
C ALA A 146 48.82 -24.72 30.11
N GLY A 147 47.95 -23.77 30.45
CA GLY A 147 46.77 -24.11 31.24
C GLY A 147 45.64 -23.10 31.17
N VAL A 148 44.46 -23.54 31.59
CA VAL A 148 43.21 -22.76 31.58
C VAL A 148 42.54 -22.84 32.94
N GLY A 149 41.78 -21.82 33.32
CA GLY A 149 40.98 -21.85 34.52
C GLY A 149 39.82 -20.87 34.52
N LEU A 150 39.00 -20.95 35.56
CA LEU A 150 37.79 -20.16 35.73
C LEU A 150 37.64 -19.68 37.17
N ASP A 151 37.70 -18.37 37.37
CA ASP A 151 37.44 -17.73 38.65
C ASP A 151 35.99 -17.23 38.71
N TRP A 152 35.30 -17.47 39.83
CA TRP A 152 33.99 -16.89 40.15
C TRP A 152 34.12 -15.83 41.24
N VAL A 153 33.57 -14.64 40.99
CA VAL A 153 33.65 -13.50 41.91
C VAL A 153 32.28 -13.32 42.60
N PRO A 154 32.14 -13.67 43.89
CA PRO A 154 30.93 -13.38 44.65
C PRO A 154 30.70 -11.87 44.77
N THR A 155 29.43 -11.45 44.80
CA THR A 155 29.06 -10.06 45.09
C THR A 155 29.26 -9.78 46.58
N TYR A 156 30.48 -9.38 46.96
CA TYR A 156 30.84 -8.96 48.31
C TYR A 156 31.69 -7.68 48.26
N HIS A 157 31.70 -6.91 49.35
CA HIS A 157 32.32 -5.58 49.42
C HIS A 157 33.67 -5.49 48.68
N HIS A 158 33.68 -4.83 47.52
CA HIS A 158 34.84 -4.51 46.68
C HIS A 158 35.45 -5.62 45.81
N ASP A 159 34.75 -6.75 45.56
CA ASP A 159 35.16 -7.78 44.58
C ASP A 159 36.60 -8.34 44.79
N TRP A 160 37.16 -8.18 45.99
CA TRP A 160 38.56 -8.51 46.33
C TRP A 160 38.81 -10.01 46.57
N LEU A 161 37.75 -10.81 46.64
CA LEU A 161 37.82 -12.25 46.84
C LEU A 161 37.05 -12.95 45.73
N ALA A 162 37.67 -13.98 45.16
CA ALA A 162 37.09 -14.86 44.16
C ALA A 162 37.48 -16.32 44.48
N VAL A 163 36.73 -17.26 43.90
CA VAL A 163 36.98 -18.71 44.01
C VAL A 163 37.41 -19.23 42.65
N ARG A 164 38.60 -19.84 42.58
CA ARG A 164 39.06 -20.56 41.39
C ARG A 164 38.36 -21.91 41.34
N LEU A 165 37.29 -21.98 40.53
CA LEU A 165 36.46 -23.18 40.40
C LEU A 165 37.27 -24.35 39.87
N PHE A 166 38.15 -24.09 38.90
CA PHE A 166 39.18 -25.01 38.44
C PHE A 166 40.33 -24.24 37.78
N GLN A 167 41.50 -24.87 37.77
CA GLN A 167 42.61 -24.62 36.85
C GLN A 167 43.15 -25.99 36.42
N GLY A 168 43.40 -26.15 35.12
CA GLY A 168 43.94 -27.35 34.52
C GLY A 168 45.18 -27.00 33.70
N ASP A 169 46.33 -27.38 34.22
CA ASP A 169 47.65 -27.09 33.66
C ASP A 169 48.24 -28.37 33.04
N TYR A 170 48.58 -28.29 31.75
CA TYR A 170 49.47 -29.25 31.11
C TYR A 170 50.92 -28.82 31.39
N GLU A 171 51.69 -29.70 32.00
CA GLU A 171 53.10 -29.47 32.31
C GLU A 171 53.97 -30.46 31.51
N TYR A 172 55.02 -29.96 30.85
CA TYR A 172 56.12 -30.78 30.36
C TYR A 172 57.34 -30.55 31.26
N ASN A 173 57.83 -31.61 31.90
CA ASN A 173 58.95 -31.56 32.84
C ASN A 173 60.13 -32.39 32.31
N HIS A 174 61.35 -31.82 32.36
CA HIS A 174 62.57 -32.47 31.88
C HIS A 174 63.72 -32.40 32.89
N VAL A 175 64.16 -33.56 33.38
CA VAL A 175 65.21 -33.68 34.39
C VAL A 175 66.20 -34.78 33.99
N ASP A 176 67.51 -34.48 34.08
CA ASP A 176 68.58 -35.45 33.80
C ASP A 176 69.20 -35.99 35.11
N PHE A 177 68.94 -37.26 35.40
CA PHE A 177 69.49 -37.94 36.56
C PHE A 177 70.91 -38.45 36.34
N GLY A 178 71.44 -38.40 35.12
CA GLY A 178 72.75 -38.91 34.72
C GLY A 178 72.66 -40.26 34.01
N PRO A 179 73.79 -40.97 33.78
CA PRO A 179 73.77 -42.30 33.19
C PRO A 179 72.90 -43.28 33.98
N ALA A 180 72.05 -44.05 33.28
CA ALA A 180 71.22 -45.06 33.92
C ALA A 180 72.08 -46.20 34.51
N SER A 181 71.74 -46.62 35.73
CA SER A 181 72.38 -47.75 36.41
C SER A 181 72.10 -49.08 35.71
N ALA A 182 72.92 -50.10 35.96
CA ALA A 182 72.79 -51.42 35.34
C ALA A 182 71.47 -52.13 35.72
N ASP A 183 70.95 -51.90 36.93
CA ASP A 183 69.64 -52.36 37.40
C ASP A 183 68.47 -51.49 36.88
N ARG A 184 68.78 -50.37 36.21
CA ARG A 184 67.84 -49.34 35.70
C ARG A 184 67.00 -48.63 36.77
N LEU A 185 67.27 -48.83 38.05
CA LEU A 185 66.52 -48.22 39.15
C LEU A 185 66.96 -46.79 39.49
N SER A 186 68.12 -46.34 38.99
CA SER A 186 68.61 -44.97 39.13
C SER A 186 69.25 -44.44 37.84
N GLY A 187 69.44 -43.13 37.75
CA GLY A 187 69.84 -42.42 36.54
C GLY A 187 68.78 -42.48 35.44
N GLY A 188 69.13 -41.94 34.26
CA GLY A 188 68.24 -41.76 33.13
C GLY A 188 67.66 -40.35 33.03
N ILE A 189 66.86 -40.12 32.00
CA ILE A 189 66.26 -38.82 31.69
C ILE A 189 64.75 -38.91 31.88
N ALA A 190 64.19 -38.04 32.72
CA ALA A 190 62.75 -37.82 32.79
C ALA A 190 62.29 -36.90 31.65
N LYS A 191 61.21 -37.30 30.99
CA LYS A 191 60.45 -36.50 30.03
C LYS A 191 58.99 -36.74 30.35
N ASN A 192 58.45 -35.92 31.26
CA ASN A 192 57.18 -36.20 31.90
C ASN A 192 56.13 -35.22 31.38
N ASN A 193 55.10 -35.77 30.74
CA ASN A 193 53.87 -35.04 30.43
C ASN A 193 52.88 -35.27 31.56
N THR A 194 52.50 -34.22 32.28
CA THR A 194 51.65 -34.28 33.48
C THR A 194 50.49 -33.29 33.38
N LEU A 195 49.37 -33.64 34.01
CA LEU A 195 48.21 -32.78 34.21
C LEU A 195 48.13 -32.39 35.67
N ASN A 196 48.21 -31.09 35.96
CA ASN A 196 48.06 -30.52 37.28
C ASN A 196 46.69 -29.83 37.36
N ALA A 197 45.79 -30.38 38.18
CA ALA A 197 44.43 -29.89 38.36
C ALA A 197 44.26 -29.26 39.74
N SER A 198 43.75 -28.03 39.81
CA SER A 198 43.72 -27.25 41.05
C SER A 198 42.45 -26.41 41.23
N THR A 199 42.17 -26.02 42.48
CA THR A 199 41.05 -25.17 42.89
C THR A 199 41.41 -24.43 44.18
N GLY A 200 40.80 -23.27 44.45
CA GLY A 200 41.12 -22.51 45.67
C GLY A 200 40.60 -21.07 45.68
N LEU A 201 41.30 -20.19 46.37
CA LEU A 201 40.92 -18.80 46.60
C LEU A 201 41.84 -17.85 45.83
N VAL A 202 41.25 -16.80 45.25
CA VAL A 202 41.94 -15.75 44.51
C VAL A 202 41.64 -14.41 45.15
N PHE A 203 42.67 -13.74 45.63
CA PHE A 203 42.60 -12.39 46.17
C PHE A 203 42.92 -11.38 45.07
N ARG A 204 42.08 -10.34 44.92
CA ARG A 204 42.06 -9.36 43.81
C ARG A 204 42.28 -7.97 44.37
N PHE A 205 43.32 -7.25 43.93
CA PHE A 205 43.70 -5.95 44.48
C PHE A 205 43.98 -4.89 43.40
N GLY A 206 43.80 -3.62 43.78
CA GLY A 206 44.24 -2.45 43.00
C GLY A 206 43.48 -2.19 41.70
N GLY A 207 42.24 -2.70 41.60
CA GLY A 207 41.34 -2.37 40.50
C GLY A 207 40.87 -0.92 40.52
N ARG A 208 40.23 -0.49 39.43
CA ARG A 208 39.52 0.79 39.35
C ARG A 208 38.05 0.48 39.47
N HIS A 209 37.49 0.75 40.63
CA HIS A 209 36.08 0.52 40.86
C HIS A 209 35.25 1.38 39.88
N PRO A 210 34.06 0.91 39.44
CA PRO A 210 33.07 1.79 38.81
C PRO A 210 32.72 3.00 39.70
N ALA A 211 32.94 2.86 41.01
CA ALA A 211 32.84 3.91 42.01
C ALA A 211 33.90 5.03 41.91
N ASP A 212 35.02 4.80 41.23
CA ASP A 212 36.13 5.75 41.05
C ASP A 212 36.04 6.52 39.73
N MET A 213 35.15 6.11 38.82
CA MET A 213 34.81 6.87 37.63
C MET A 213 33.96 8.09 38.02
N GLN A 214 34.17 9.22 37.33
CA GLN A 214 33.27 10.36 37.49
C GLN A 214 31.87 9.97 37.00
N ALA A 215 30.86 10.30 37.82
CA ALA A 215 29.46 10.12 37.48
C ALA A 215 29.10 10.99 36.25
N GLN A 216 28.57 10.36 35.20
CA GLN A 216 28.15 11.04 33.97
C GLN A 216 26.77 10.55 33.56
N MET A 217 25.99 11.45 32.97
CA MET A 217 24.67 11.19 32.38
C MET A 217 24.61 11.94 31.04
N SER A 218 24.22 11.26 29.98
CA SER A 218 23.87 11.87 28.69
C SER A 218 22.42 11.58 28.38
N CYS A 219 21.75 12.46 27.63
CA CYS A 219 20.35 12.28 27.26
C CYS A 219 20.11 12.59 25.78
N SER A 220 19.13 11.92 25.20
CA SER A 220 18.73 12.11 23.81
C SER A 220 17.22 12.03 23.64
N ALA A 221 16.65 13.00 22.93
CA ALA A 221 15.27 12.96 22.48
C ALA A 221 15.17 12.07 21.22
N ASN A 222 14.11 11.26 21.13
CA ASN A 222 13.83 10.41 19.98
C ASN A 222 13.47 11.19 18.70
N ARG A 223 13.01 12.43 18.84
CA ARG A 223 12.76 13.40 17.77
C ARG A 223 13.16 14.80 18.23
N VAL A 224 13.87 15.52 17.35
CA VAL A 224 14.30 16.90 17.60
C VAL A 224 13.29 17.93 17.07
N ASP A 225 12.48 17.60 16.06
CA ASP A 225 11.34 18.40 15.58
C ASP A 225 10.04 17.58 15.72
N ASN A 226 9.01 18.18 16.31
CA ASN A 226 7.76 17.53 16.69
C ASN A 226 6.56 18.43 16.40
N ILE A 227 5.41 17.83 16.07
CA ILE A 227 4.17 18.59 15.95
C ILE A 227 3.47 18.62 17.32
N ALA A 228 2.91 19.77 17.71
CA ALA A 228 2.23 19.93 18.99
C ALA A 228 1.10 18.88 19.16
N GLY A 229 1.15 18.13 20.27
CA GLY A 229 0.29 16.96 20.52
C GLY A 229 0.97 15.61 20.30
N GLU A 230 2.14 15.56 19.67
CA GLU A 230 2.99 14.37 19.64
C GLU A 230 3.70 14.16 20.99
N ARG A 231 4.19 12.93 21.21
CA ARG A 231 4.95 12.57 22.41
C ARG A 231 6.44 12.45 22.11
N VAL A 232 7.24 13.19 22.87
CA VAL A 232 8.70 13.11 22.83
C VAL A 232 9.15 12.10 23.88
N SER A 233 10.01 11.16 23.51
CA SER A 233 10.64 10.23 24.44
C SER A 233 12.10 10.64 24.60
N VAL A 234 12.50 10.91 25.84
CA VAL A 234 13.88 11.23 26.20
C VAL A 234 14.46 10.04 26.95
N ASN A 235 15.59 9.55 26.47
CA ASN A 235 16.32 8.44 27.07
C ASN A 235 17.62 8.95 27.67
N SER A 236 18.06 8.37 28.78
CA SER A 236 19.35 8.64 29.40
C SER A 236 20.32 7.46 29.28
N GLN A 237 21.61 7.76 29.28
CA GLN A 237 22.68 6.80 29.45
C GLN A 237 23.58 7.28 30.60
N ILE A 238 24.00 6.35 31.46
CA ILE A 238 24.76 6.67 32.68
C ILE A 238 26.09 5.92 32.73
N LEU A 239 27.11 6.56 33.30
CA LEU A 239 28.45 6.01 33.50
C LEU A 239 28.97 6.40 34.90
N GLY A 240 29.76 5.54 35.54
CA GLY A 240 30.29 5.78 36.89
C GLY A 240 29.29 5.57 38.03
N PHE A 241 28.21 4.82 37.78
CA PHE A 241 27.20 4.43 38.77
C PHE A 241 27.30 2.94 39.11
N ASP A 242 27.01 2.60 40.37
CA ASP A 242 26.95 1.22 40.85
C ASP A 242 25.56 0.64 40.55
N VAL A 243 25.45 -0.21 39.52
CA VAL A 243 24.16 -0.77 39.06
C VAL A 243 23.45 -1.66 40.07
N LEU A 244 24.10 -2.04 41.17
CA LEU A 244 23.50 -2.85 42.24
C LEU A 244 22.91 -2.00 43.38
N LYS A 245 23.08 -0.67 43.33
CA LYS A 245 22.51 0.26 44.31
C LYS A 245 21.33 1.04 43.71
N PRO A 246 20.29 1.34 44.51
CA PRO A 246 19.16 2.12 44.03
C PRO A 246 19.62 3.50 43.53
N MET A 247 19.02 3.92 42.42
CA MET A 247 19.20 5.23 41.82
C MET A 247 17.86 5.96 41.84
N GLN A 248 17.90 7.28 41.99
CA GLN A 248 16.72 8.13 41.86
C GLN A 248 16.92 9.04 40.65
N TYR A 249 15.93 9.03 39.76
CA TYR A 249 15.87 9.91 38.60
C TYR A 249 14.90 11.06 38.88
N THR A 250 15.26 12.25 38.46
CA THR A 250 14.43 13.45 38.53
C THR A 250 14.50 14.14 37.19
N TRP A 251 13.35 14.36 36.56
CA TRP A 251 13.24 14.97 35.24
C TRP A 251 12.52 16.31 35.34
N HIS A 252 13.00 17.30 34.59
CA HIS A 252 12.40 18.62 34.48
C HIS A 252 12.40 19.07 33.02
N THR A 253 11.29 19.67 32.56
CA THR A 253 11.14 20.17 31.20
C THR A 253 10.75 21.65 31.22
N THR A 254 11.23 22.43 30.24
CA THR A 254 10.82 23.84 30.07
C THR A 254 9.43 23.98 29.46
N GLY A 255 8.85 22.90 28.94
CA GLY A 255 7.49 22.87 28.40
C GLY A 255 6.92 21.46 28.23
N GLY A 256 5.60 21.36 28.19
CA GLY A 256 4.86 20.10 28.11
C GLY A 256 4.69 19.45 29.47
N MET A 257 4.11 18.25 29.49
CA MET A 257 3.88 17.48 30.71
C MET A 257 4.70 16.19 30.69
N ILE A 258 5.50 15.97 31.74
CA ILE A 258 6.18 14.70 31.98
C ILE A 258 5.13 13.64 32.37
N LEU A 259 5.16 12.49 31.69
CA LEU A 259 4.27 11.35 31.93
C LEU A 259 5.02 10.25 32.69
N GLY A 260 4.57 9.96 33.92
CA GLY A 260 5.20 9.01 34.85
C GLY A 260 6.27 9.65 35.74
N GLU A 261 6.75 8.92 36.74
CA GLU A 261 7.75 9.42 37.71
C GLU A 261 9.20 9.36 37.19
N GLY A 262 9.41 8.79 36.00
CA GLY A 262 10.69 8.73 35.31
C GLY A 262 11.61 7.60 35.78
N SER A 263 12.20 6.89 34.81
CA SER A 263 13.30 5.95 35.03
C SER A 263 14.57 6.49 34.35
N ASP A 264 15.40 5.59 33.83
CA ASP A 264 16.35 5.87 32.75
C ASP A 264 15.73 6.55 31.51
N SER A 265 14.40 6.56 31.36
CA SER A 265 13.69 7.28 30.30
C SER A 265 12.44 8.00 30.82
N VAL A 266 11.97 8.97 30.03
CA VAL A 266 10.77 9.76 30.30
C VAL A 266 10.02 10.08 28.99
N ILE A 267 8.71 10.25 29.08
CA ILE A 267 7.86 10.68 27.96
C ILE A 267 7.28 12.05 28.28
N ILE A 268 7.29 12.95 27.31
CA ILE A 268 6.76 14.31 27.41
C ILE A 268 5.58 14.44 26.46
N ASP A 269 4.44 14.83 27.02
CA ASP A 269 3.26 15.23 26.26
C ASP A 269 3.40 16.69 25.82
N THR A 270 3.36 16.94 24.51
CA THR A 270 3.46 18.28 23.92
C THR A 270 2.10 18.92 23.60
N ALA A 271 0.98 18.29 24.02
CA ALA A 271 -0.35 18.81 23.77
C ALA A 271 -0.51 20.25 24.28
N GLY A 272 -0.93 21.15 23.38
CA GLY A 272 -1.14 22.57 23.69
C GLY A 272 0.14 23.41 23.79
N LEU A 273 1.33 22.87 23.52
CA LEU A 273 2.55 23.68 23.46
C LEU A 273 2.52 24.66 22.27
N PRO A 274 2.90 25.93 22.47
CA PRO A 274 3.25 26.85 21.39
C PRO A 274 4.39 26.32 20.51
N ALA A 275 4.58 26.92 19.33
CA ALA A 275 5.77 26.64 18.54
C ALA A 275 7.01 27.30 19.20
N GLY A 276 8.12 26.56 19.27
CA GLY A 276 9.36 27.00 19.90
C GLY A 276 10.28 25.84 20.29
N ASP A 277 11.43 26.20 20.87
CA ASP A 277 12.43 25.25 21.36
C ASP A 277 12.29 25.01 22.87
N TYR A 278 12.41 23.75 23.28
CA TYR A 278 12.21 23.27 24.64
C TYR A 278 13.38 22.37 25.07
N HIS A 279 13.65 22.36 26.38
CA HIS A 279 14.76 21.62 26.98
C HIS A 279 14.27 20.69 28.07
N VAL A 280 14.95 19.55 28.19
CA VAL A 280 14.66 18.48 29.15
C VAL A 280 15.93 18.17 29.90
N THR A 281 15.93 18.48 31.19
CA THR A 281 17.03 18.18 32.09
C THR A 281 16.70 16.93 32.89
N GLY A 282 17.61 15.97 32.87
CA GLY A 282 17.56 14.76 33.70
C GLY A 282 18.65 14.82 34.75
N LEU A 283 18.32 14.49 35.99
CA LEU A 283 19.25 14.35 37.10
C LEU A 283 19.12 12.92 37.63
N VAL A 284 20.23 12.17 37.65
CA VAL A 284 20.32 10.89 38.35
C VAL A 284 21.13 11.07 39.63
N THR A 285 20.68 10.47 40.73
CA THR A 285 21.38 10.47 42.02
C THR A 285 21.52 9.06 42.60
N GLN A 286 22.64 8.81 43.29
CA GLN A 286 22.92 7.54 43.95
C GLN A 286 23.54 7.81 45.33
N GLY A 287 22.69 7.77 46.35
CA GLY A 287 23.07 8.16 47.71
C GLY A 287 23.44 9.64 47.82
N LYS A 288 24.22 9.99 48.85
CA LYS A 288 24.56 11.40 49.16
C LYS A 288 25.73 11.99 48.35
N HIS A 289 26.44 11.19 47.57
CA HIS A 289 27.77 11.56 47.03
C HIS A 289 27.95 11.31 45.53
N ARG A 290 26.95 10.79 44.81
CA ARG A 290 26.94 10.76 43.35
C ARG A 290 25.68 11.35 42.79
N SER A 291 25.88 12.28 41.86
CA SER A 291 24.86 12.80 40.97
C SER A 291 25.48 13.10 39.61
N ALA A 292 24.68 12.99 38.56
CA ALA A 292 25.02 13.46 37.23
C ALA A 292 23.78 14.04 36.56
N GLN A 293 23.98 15.07 35.74
CA GLN A 293 22.91 15.76 35.04
C GLN A 293 23.15 15.71 33.53
N CYS A 294 22.06 15.63 32.77
CA CYS A 294 22.04 15.78 31.32
C CYS A 294 21.07 16.90 30.90
N ASP A 295 21.20 17.34 29.65
CA ASP A 295 20.21 18.15 28.94
C ASP A 295 19.92 17.51 27.58
N ALA A 296 18.68 17.62 27.10
CA ALA A 296 18.27 17.25 25.76
C ALA A 296 17.24 18.28 25.23
N ALA A 297 17.49 18.80 24.03
CA ALA A 297 16.61 19.77 23.38
C ALA A 297 15.63 19.11 22.39
N PHE A 298 14.44 19.68 22.26
CA PHE A 298 13.46 19.36 21.21
C PHE A 298 12.69 20.63 20.83
N SER A 299 12.34 20.78 19.56
CA SER A 299 11.45 21.83 19.08
C SER A 299 10.05 21.29 18.87
N VAL A 300 9.08 22.20 18.95
CA VAL A 300 7.68 21.98 18.62
C VAL A 300 7.24 22.97 17.57
N ARG A 301 6.47 22.51 16.58
CA ARG A 301 5.78 23.34 15.60
C ARG A 301 4.28 23.07 15.62
N GLN A 302 3.48 24.05 15.21
CA GLN A 302 2.04 23.89 15.14
C GLN A 302 1.63 22.97 13.98
N PRO A 303 0.60 22.12 14.14
CA PRO A 303 0.04 21.33 13.05
C PRO A 303 -0.50 22.24 11.94
N GLN A 304 -0.16 21.93 10.69
CA GLN A 304 -0.55 22.72 9.53
C GLN A 304 -1.81 22.14 8.88
N PRO A 305 -2.76 22.98 8.45
CA PRO A 305 -3.97 22.47 7.82
C PRO A 305 -3.67 21.78 6.48
N PRO A 306 -4.37 20.69 6.16
CA PRO A 306 -4.25 20.07 4.85
C PRO A 306 -4.77 20.99 3.75
N THR A 307 -4.57 20.56 2.51
CA THR A 307 -5.24 21.10 1.34
C THR A 307 -6.09 20.01 0.71
N VAL A 308 -7.17 20.38 0.03
CA VAL A 308 -8.02 19.44 -0.72
C VAL A 308 -8.54 20.10 -1.98
N SER A 309 -8.69 19.32 -3.05
CA SER A 309 -9.40 19.70 -4.28
C SER A 309 -10.46 18.65 -4.62
N CYS A 310 -11.52 19.08 -5.30
CA CYS A 310 -12.64 18.25 -5.73
C CYS A 310 -12.78 18.32 -7.25
N VAL A 311 -12.87 17.16 -7.91
CA VAL A 311 -13.13 17.08 -9.36
C VAL A 311 -14.26 16.08 -9.60
N ALA A 312 -15.21 16.43 -10.47
CA ALA A 312 -16.29 15.55 -10.89
C ALA A 312 -16.06 15.04 -12.32
N SER A 313 -16.33 13.75 -12.55
CA SER A 313 -16.29 13.13 -13.87
C SER A 313 -17.53 12.24 -14.09
N PRO A 314 -18.36 12.50 -15.12
CA PRO A 314 -18.35 13.70 -15.96
C PRO A 314 -18.66 14.98 -15.16
N THR A 315 -18.32 16.14 -15.74
CA THR A 315 -18.56 17.46 -15.11
C THR A 315 -20.01 17.94 -15.22
N SER A 316 -20.85 17.27 -16.01
CA SER A 316 -22.30 17.47 -16.09
C SER A 316 -23.02 16.13 -16.26
N ILE A 317 -24.25 16.03 -15.76
CA ILE A 317 -25.05 14.79 -15.78
C ILE A 317 -26.51 15.07 -16.12
N ALA A 318 -27.20 14.06 -16.67
CA ALA A 318 -28.66 14.10 -16.82
C ALA A 318 -29.35 13.72 -15.50
N PRO A 319 -30.65 14.05 -15.31
CA PRO A 319 -31.43 13.54 -14.17
C PRO A 319 -31.37 12.01 -14.08
N GLY A 320 -31.15 11.48 -12.86
CA GLY A 320 -30.96 10.05 -12.63
C GLY A 320 -29.59 9.46 -13.03
N ALA A 321 -28.76 10.18 -13.79
CA ALA A 321 -27.41 9.74 -14.12
C ALA A 321 -26.43 9.97 -12.95
N THR A 322 -25.24 9.37 -13.05
CA THR A 322 -24.21 9.40 -11.99
C THR A 322 -22.95 10.10 -12.44
N ALA A 323 -22.34 10.88 -11.54
CA ALA A 323 -20.95 11.32 -11.65
C ALA A 323 -20.10 10.71 -10.52
N THR A 324 -18.81 10.51 -10.78
CA THR A 324 -17.82 10.19 -9.76
C THR A 324 -17.11 11.48 -9.37
N VAL A 325 -17.20 11.85 -8.09
CA VAL A 325 -16.43 12.94 -7.49
C VAL A 325 -15.19 12.34 -6.82
N THR A 326 -14.02 12.84 -7.18
CA THR A 326 -12.74 12.46 -6.58
C THR A 326 -12.20 13.63 -5.77
N ALA A 327 -11.84 13.35 -4.52
CA ALA A 327 -11.10 14.28 -3.68
C ALA A 327 -9.61 13.94 -3.71
N THR A 328 -8.78 14.96 -3.92
CA THR A 328 -7.33 14.85 -3.79
C THR A 328 -6.86 15.82 -2.71
N GLY A 329 -6.34 15.28 -1.60
CA GLY A 329 -5.82 16.05 -0.49
C GLY A 329 -4.33 15.84 -0.27
N MET A 330 -3.68 16.85 0.29
CA MET A 330 -2.27 16.84 0.66
C MET A 330 -2.11 17.47 2.05
N SER A 331 -1.49 16.72 2.97
CA SER A 331 -1.06 17.24 4.28
C SER A 331 0.37 17.76 4.17
N PRO A 332 0.66 19.04 4.52
CA PRO A 332 2.02 19.54 4.63
C PRO A 332 2.87 18.75 5.65
N ASP A 333 2.21 18.20 6.67
CA ASP A 333 2.80 17.37 7.72
C ASP A 333 2.88 15.88 7.36
N ASN A 334 2.63 15.53 6.09
CA ASN A 334 2.64 14.17 5.55
C ASN A 334 1.74 13.18 6.34
N ARG A 335 0.63 13.68 6.89
CA ARG A 335 -0.36 12.89 7.64
C ARG A 335 -1.37 12.20 6.74
N THR A 336 -1.91 11.08 7.22
CA THR A 336 -3.03 10.37 6.59
C THR A 336 -4.30 11.20 6.66
N LEU A 337 -5.01 11.32 5.53
CA LEU A 337 -6.24 12.10 5.44
C LEU A 337 -7.49 11.21 5.38
N VAL A 338 -8.48 11.54 6.20
CA VAL A 338 -9.84 11.00 6.18
C VAL A 338 -10.72 11.95 5.37
N TYR A 339 -11.43 11.41 4.38
CA TYR A 339 -12.29 12.20 3.49
C TYR A 339 -13.77 12.05 3.87
N ALA A 340 -14.51 13.16 3.82
CA ALA A 340 -15.95 13.20 4.03
C ALA A 340 -16.61 14.09 2.97
N PHE A 341 -17.71 13.61 2.38
CA PHE A 341 -18.40 14.30 1.29
C PHE A 341 -19.81 14.69 1.71
N ASN A 342 -20.25 15.88 1.30
CA ASN A 342 -21.63 16.35 1.46
C ASN A 342 -22.14 16.84 0.09
N SER A 343 -23.45 16.77 -0.17
CA SER A 343 -24.06 17.18 -1.44
C SER A 343 -25.35 17.97 -1.20
N THR A 344 -25.58 19.04 -1.97
CA THR A 344 -26.80 19.86 -1.85
C THR A 344 -28.07 19.13 -2.27
N SER A 345 -27.97 18.15 -3.17
CA SER A 345 -29.08 17.28 -3.59
C SER A 345 -28.56 15.99 -4.23
N GLY A 346 -29.46 15.06 -4.56
CA GLY A 346 -29.12 13.75 -5.12
C GLY A 346 -28.73 12.71 -4.06
N ARG A 347 -28.36 11.51 -4.50
CA ARG A 347 -27.93 10.41 -3.62
C ARG A 347 -26.42 10.22 -3.71
N LEU A 348 -25.74 10.36 -2.58
CA LEU A 348 -24.29 10.23 -2.45
C LEU A 348 -23.93 8.83 -1.94
N ASN A 349 -22.93 8.18 -2.55
CA ASN A 349 -22.35 6.93 -2.09
C ASN A 349 -20.82 7.09 -1.98
N VAL A 350 -20.28 7.10 -0.77
CA VAL A 350 -18.86 7.43 -0.49
C VAL A 350 -18.02 6.16 -0.36
N ASN A 351 -16.85 6.17 -1.00
CA ASN A 351 -15.83 5.12 -0.87
C ASN A 351 -14.42 5.75 -0.83
N GLY A 352 -13.84 5.84 0.37
CA GLY A 352 -12.52 6.44 0.58
C GLY A 352 -12.47 7.91 0.13
N ASN A 353 -11.54 8.23 -0.78
CA ASN A 353 -11.37 9.55 -1.38
C ASN A 353 -12.24 9.77 -2.65
N THR A 354 -13.23 8.91 -2.90
CA THR A 354 -14.18 9.05 -4.01
C THR A 354 -15.62 8.98 -3.52
N ALA A 355 -16.54 9.61 -4.24
CA ALA A 355 -17.96 9.51 -3.99
C ALA A 355 -18.74 9.48 -5.32
N THR A 356 -19.63 8.51 -5.50
CA THR A 356 -20.59 8.50 -6.61
C THR A 356 -21.80 9.33 -6.21
N ILE A 357 -22.12 10.36 -7.00
CA ILE A 357 -23.31 11.19 -6.84
C ILE A 357 -24.32 10.86 -7.94
N THR A 358 -25.53 10.44 -7.56
CA THR A 358 -26.66 10.22 -8.47
C THR A 358 -27.56 11.45 -8.47
N ALA A 359 -27.77 12.05 -9.65
CA ALA A 359 -28.69 13.18 -9.78
C ALA A 359 -30.13 12.79 -9.42
N PRO A 360 -30.90 13.67 -8.75
CA PRO A 360 -32.31 13.41 -8.50
C PRO A 360 -33.09 13.31 -9.82
N VAL A 361 -34.09 12.43 -9.85
CA VAL A 361 -35.02 12.31 -10.98
C VAL A 361 -36.22 13.22 -10.70
N SER A 362 -36.39 14.28 -11.51
CA SER A 362 -37.66 15.03 -11.50
C SER A 362 -38.77 14.15 -12.08
N ARG A 363 -39.95 14.13 -11.45
CA ARG A 363 -41.07 13.26 -11.87
C ARG A 363 -42.00 13.90 -12.92
N ASP A 364 -41.87 15.19 -13.16
CA ASP A 364 -42.77 15.94 -14.04
C ASP A 364 -42.25 15.96 -15.49
N ILE A 365 -42.54 14.88 -16.21
CA ILE A 365 -42.05 14.65 -17.58
C ILE A 365 -42.77 15.49 -18.65
N ASN A 366 -43.83 16.22 -18.27
CA ASN A 366 -44.74 16.92 -19.20
C ASN A 366 -44.57 18.45 -19.24
N THR A 367 -43.66 19.04 -18.46
CA THR A 367 -43.38 20.49 -18.48
C THR A 367 -41.88 20.76 -18.40
N VAL A 368 -41.18 20.52 -19.52
CA VAL A 368 -39.76 20.90 -19.64
C VAL A 368 -39.65 22.40 -19.91
N THR A 369 -39.59 23.19 -18.83
CA THR A 369 -38.88 24.46 -18.85
C THR A 369 -37.42 24.18 -18.51
N SER A 370 -36.49 24.81 -19.23
CA SER A 370 -35.04 24.56 -19.20
C SER A 370 -34.34 25.09 -17.93
N SER A 371 -34.76 24.61 -16.78
CA SER A 371 -34.16 24.88 -15.47
C SER A 371 -32.93 23.99 -15.23
N SER A 372 -31.73 24.53 -15.49
CA SER A 372 -30.47 23.87 -15.11
C SER A 372 -30.34 23.83 -13.59
N THR A 373 -30.64 22.69 -12.99
CA THR A 373 -30.47 22.47 -11.55
C THR A 373 -29.02 22.10 -11.28
N THR A 374 -28.35 22.68 -10.29
CA THR A 374 -26.96 22.35 -9.95
C THR A 374 -26.87 21.51 -8.69
N ILE A 375 -25.99 20.50 -8.70
CA ILE A 375 -25.59 19.75 -7.53
C ILE A 375 -24.20 20.25 -7.11
N THR A 376 -24.07 20.79 -5.90
CA THR A 376 -22.76 21.11 -5.34
C THR A 376 -22.35 20.00 -4.40
N VAL A 377 -21.19 19.38 -4.66
CA VAL A 377 -20.58 18.38 -3.79
C VAL A 377 -19.38 19.03 -3.10
N THR A 378 -19.40 19.05 -1.77
CA THR A 378 -18.29 19.54 -0.92
C THR A 378 -17.50 18.34 -0.41
N CYS A 379 -16.21 18.26 -0.75
CA CYS A 379 -15.29 17.30 -0.16
C CYS A 379 -14.51 17.97 0.95
N ASN A 380 -14.44 17.30 2.09
CA ASN A 380 -13.68 17.69 3.25
C ASN A 380 -12.56 16.67 3.46
N ALA A 381 -11.36 17.14 3.82
CA ALA A 381 -10.26 16.31 4.27
C ALA A 381 -9.90 16.68 5.72
N ARG A 382 -9.70 15.66 6.56
CA ARG A 382 -9.30 15.80 7.97
C ARG A 382 -8.08 14.94 8.25
N ASP A 383 -7.12 15.45 9.03
CA ASP A 383 -6.01 14.65 9.54
C ASP A 383 -6.29 14.04 10.94
N ASP A 384 -5.30 13.38 11.52
CA ASP A 384 -5.34 12.82 12.86
C ASP A 384 -5.33 13.88 13.97
N HIS A 385 -4.65 15.01 13.75
CA HIS A 385 -4.61 16.17 14.66
C HIS A 385 -5.88 17.04 14.62
N GLY A 386 -6.80 16.77 13.70
CA GLY A 386 -8.08 17.45 13.58
C GLY A 386 -8.08 18.73 12.78
N GLN A 387 -7.02 18.99 12.03
CA GLN A 387 -7.02 20.02 11.01
C GLN A 387 -7.95 19.62 9.85
N MET A 388 -8.57 20.63 9.24
CA MET A 388 -9.62 20.47 8.24
C MET A 388 -9.31 21.30 6.99
N ALA A 389 -9.65 20.76 5.83
CA ALA A 389 -9.75 21.50 4.57
C ALA A 389 -11.03 21.15 3.84
N SER A 390 -11.59 22.10 3.10
CA SER A 390 -12.80 21.90 2.30
C SER A 390 -12.65 22.50 0.90
N ALA A 391 -13.16 21.78 -0.10
CA ALA A 391 -13.34 22.26 -1.46
C ALA A 391 -14.71 21.82 -1.96
N SER A 392 -15.23 22.47 -3.01
CA SER A 392 -16.51 22.13 -3.61
C SER A 392 -16.40 22.06 -5.13
N VAL A 393 -17.15 21.14 -5.73
CA VAL A 393 -17.36 21.05 -7.18
C VAL A 393 -18.85 21.16 -7.47
N THR A 394 -19.20 21.98 -8.47
CA THR A 394 -20.59 22.16 -8.91
C THR A 394 -20.81 21.42 -10.22
N ILE A 395 -21.78 20.51 -10.21
CA ILE A 395 -22.16 19.63 -11.31
C ILE A 395 -23.54 20.09 -11.82
N PRO A 396 -23.63 20.76 -12.98
CA PRO A 396 -24.93 21.02 -13.60
C PRO A 396 -25.64 19.72 -13.97
N VAL A 397 -26.89 19.61 -13.53
CA VAL A 397 -27.87 18.62 -13.99
C VAL A 397 -28.57 19.21 -15.21
N THR A 398 -28.14 18.79 -16.39
CA THR A 398 -28.67 19.30 -17.65
C THR A 398 -29.63 18.26 -18.23
N LEU A 399 -30.90 18.63 -18.33
CA LEU A 399 -31.81 17.96 -19.25
C LEU A 399 -31.26 18.16 -20.67
N LYS A 400 -30.78 17.09 -21.31
CA LYS A 400 -30.48 17.12 -22.73
C LYS A 400 -31.81 17.21 -23.46
N GLU A 401 -32.13 18.39 -24.00
CA GLU A 401 -33.28 18.58 -24.87
C GLU A 401 -33.14 17.65 -26.08
N THR A 402 -33.91 16.56 -26.11
CA THR A 402 -34.05 15.71 -27.28
C THR A 402 -35.04 16.35 -28.25
N TYR A 403 -34.65 17.48 -28.85
CA TYR A 403 -35.21 17.87 -30.13
C TYR A 403 -34.63 16.94 -31.19
N THR A 404 -35.43 16.00 -31.67
CA THR A 404 -35.07 15.10 -32.76
C THR A 404 -35.13 15.84 -34.11
N THR A 405 -34.12 16.65 -34.39
CA THR A 405 -33.82 17.13 -35.74
C THR A 405 -32.63 16.34 -36.28
N ASP A 406 -32.89 15.17 -36.84
CA ASP A 406 -31.91 14.42 -37.63
C ASP A 406 -31.86 15.01 -39.05
N PRO A 407 -30.72 15.61 -39.49
CA PRO A 407 -30.60 16.21 -40.81
C PRO A 407 -30.38 15.19 -41.95
N ASN A 408 -30.37 13.87 -41.67
CA ASN A 408 -30.10 12.81 -42.66
C ASN A 408 -31.28 11.89 -42.98
N LEU A 409 -32.49 12.17 -42.48
CA LEU A 409 -33.69 11.46 -42.93
C LEU A 409 -34.18 12.02 -44.27
N ALA A 410 -34.42 11.13 -45.24
CA ALA A 410 -35.01 11.48 -46.53
C ALA A 410 -36.37 12.17 -46.35
N PRO A 411 -36.77 13.11 -47.22
CA PRO A 411 -38.01 13.86 -47.07
C PRO A 411 -39.21 12.92 -46.91
N LEU A 412 -39.91 13.04 -45.77
CA LEU A 412 -41.17 12.33 -45.55
C LEU A 412 -42.18 12.79 -46.63
N PRO A 413 -42.86 11.85 -47.31
CA PRO A 413 -43.63 12.16 -48.51
C PRO A 413 -44.82 13.08 -48.21
N LEU A 414 -44.97 14.12 -49.04
CA LEU A 414 -45.84 15.27 -48.81
C LEU A 414 -47.31 14.87 -48.53
N GLN A 415 -47.80 15.23 -47.34
CA GLN A 415 -49.23 15.55 -47.14
C GLN A 415 -49.45 16.98 -47.65
N ASN A 416 -50.52 17.22 -48.40
CA ASN A 416 -50.90 18.56 -48.84
C ASN A 416 -52.40 18.79 -48.64
N ASP A 417 -52.74 19.83 -47.90
CA ASP A 417 -54.14 20.20 -47.68
C ASP A 417 -54.71 20.80 -48.96
N MET A 418 -55.81 20.23 -49.44
CA MET A 418 -56.55 20.73 -50.60
C MET A 418 -57.68 21.65 -50.12
N CYS A 419 -58.52 22.11 -51.04
CA CYS A 419 -59.69 22.91 -50.70
C CYS A 419 -60.64 22.17 -49.75
N SER A 420 -61.39 22.96 -48.98
CA SER A 420 -62.37 22.47 -48.00
C SER A 420 -63.80 22.79 -48.44
N VAL A 421 -64.74 21.92 -48.08
CA VAL A 421 -66.17 22.08 -48.36
C VAL A 421 -66.86 22.60 -47.10
N SER A 422 -67.44 23.80 -47.15
CA SER A 422 -68.29 24.33 -46.07
C SER A 422 -69.75 23.91 -46.26
N PHE A 423 -70.43 23.59 -45.15
CA PHE A 423 -71.83 23.18 -45.11
C PHE A 423 -72.74 24.20 -44.41
N GLU A 424 -72.22 25.38 -44.06
CA GLU A 424 -72.99 26.44 -43.37
C GLU A 424 -74.03 27.15 -44.26
N ARG A 425 -73.87 27.03 -45.59
CA ARG A 425 -74.65 27.75 -46.61
C ARG A 425 -76.05 27.16 -46.82
N ASP A 426 -76.18 25.85 -47.06
CA ASP A 426 -77.47 25.18 -47.21
C ASP A 426 -78.01 24.67 -45.85
N ARG A 427 -78.49 25.60 -45.02
CA ARG A 427 -79.11 25.28 -43.71
C ARG A 427 -80.32 24.35 -43.79
N ARG A 428 -80.94 24.17 -44.96
CA ARG A 428 -82.07 23.23 -45.14
C ARG A 428 -81.59 21.80 -45.39
N ARG A 429 -80.36 21.61 -45.85
CA ARG A 429 -79.75 20.30 -46.14
C ARG A 429 -78.29 20.27 -45.64
N PRO A 430 -78.07 20.27 -44.32
CA PRO A 430 -76.76 20.57 -43.69
C PRO A 430 -75.67 19.51 -43.91
N ALA A 431 -75.98 18.37 -44.53
CA ALA A 431 -74.99 17.37 -44.96
C ALA A 431 -74.72 17.37 -46.48
N ARG A 432 -75.46 18.16 -47.27
CA ARG A 432 -75.44 18.11 -48.74
C ARG A 432 -74.35 19.02 -49.31
N VAL A 433 -73.57 18.51 -50.26
CA VAL A 433 -72.56 19.31 -50.97
C VAL A 433 -73.26 20.32 -51.89
N ASP A 434 -72.92 21.60 -51.76
CA ASP A 434 -73.42 22.68 -52.60
C ASP A 434 -72.57 22.89 -53.87
N ASN A 435 -73.02 23.75 -54.79
CA ASN A 435 -72.34 23.92 -56.08
C ASN A 435 -70.90 24.48 -55.95
N GLU A 436 -70.65 25.26 -54.90
CA GLU A 436 -69.33 25.82 -54.59
C GLU A 436 -68.40 24.74 -54.00
N GLY A 437 -68.92 23.90 -53.10
CA GLY A 437 -68.24 22.69 -52.64
C GLY A 437 -67.93 21.73 -53.78
N LYS A 438 -68.83 21.59 -54.75
CA LYS A 438 -68.58 20.81 -55.97
C LYS A 438 -67.42 21.39 -56.80
N ALA A 439 -67.35 22.70 -57.02
CA ALA A 439 -66.23 23.32 -57.72
C ALA A 439 -64.87 23.01 -57.04
N CYS A 440 -64.80 23.06 -55.71
CA CYS A 440 -63.64 22.59 -54.96
C CYS A 440 -63.33 21.10 -55.23
N LEU A 441 -64.34 20.23 -55.14
CA LEU A 441 -64.14 18.78 -55.35
C LEU A 441 -63.79 18.42 -56.80
N ASP A 442 -64.06 19.27 -57.79
CA ASP A 442 -63.61 19.10 -59.17
C ASP A 442 -62.08 19.21 -59.28
N ASP A 443 -61.47 20.18 -58.60
CA ASP A 443 -60.01 20.34 -58.56
C ASP A 443 -59.33 19.20 -57.77
N VAL A 444 -59.97 18.72 -56.69
CA VAL A 444 -59.53 17.52 -55.95
C VAL A 444 -59.59 16.27 -56.84
N ALA A 445 -60.70 16.08 -57.57
CA ALA A 445 -60.85 14.97 -58.50
C ALA A 445 -59.83 15.03 -59.65
N LEU A 446 -59.59 16.21 -60.23
CA LEU A 446 -58.58 16.41 -61.27
C LEU A 446 -57.16 16.05 -60.77
N SER A 447 -56.87 16.38 -59.50
CA SER A 447 -55.60 16.04 -58.85
C SER A 447 -55.44 14.53 -58.61
N LEU A 448 -56.51 13.83 -58.22
CA LEU A 448 -56.56 12.37 -58.05
C LEU A 448 -56.61 11.60 -59.39
N GLN A 449 -57.03 12.24 -60.48
CA GLN A 449 -56.95 11.67 -61.84
C GLN A 449 -55.54 11.79 -62.43
N ARG A 450 -54.82 12.89 -62.12
CA ARG A 450 -53.45 13.15 -62.58
C ARG A 450 -52.40 12.24 -61.94
N GLN A 451 -52.60 11.84 -60.69
CA GLN A 451 -51.74 10.90 -59.97
C GLN A 451 -52.63 9.75 -59.51
N GLN A 452 -52.50 8.57 -60.12
CA GLN A 452 -53.45 7.45 -59.95
C GLN A 452 -53.17 6.57 -58.72
N ASP A 453 -52.03 6.80 -58.08
CA ASP A 453 -51.40 6.05 -57.01
C ASP A 453 -51.53 6.72 -55.63
N SER A 454 -51.90 8.01 -55.59
CA SER A 454 -52.15 8.77 -54.36
C SER A 454 -53.47 8.39 -53.67
N THR A 455 -53.59 8.75 -52.40
CA THR A 455 -54.84 8.61 -51.63
C THR A 455 -55.34 9.96 -51.12
N LEU A 456 -56.64 10.06 -50.85
CA LEU A 456 -57.28 11.22 -50.25
C LEU A 456 -57.83 10.85 -48.87
N VAL A 457 -57.60 11.69 -47.87
CA VAL A 457 -58.34 11.65 -46.61
C VAL A 457 -59.40 12.74 -46.63
N VAL A 458 -60.64 12.35 -46.41
CA VAL A 458 -61.79 13.24 -46.31
C VAL A 458 -62.16 13.32 -44.84
N LEU A 459 -61.86 14.47 -44.23
CA LEU A 459 -61.95 14.70 -42.79
C LEU A 459 -63.14 15.61 -42.48
N GLY A 460 -64.25 15.02 -42.05
CA GLY A 460 -65.47 15.75 -41.71
C GLY A 460 -65.46 16.32 -40.29
N ASP A 461 -66.17 17.44 -40.13
CA ASP A 461 -66.33 18.15 -38.87
C ASP A 461 -67.81 18.57 -38.63
N HIS A 462 -68.15 18.85 -37.39
CA HIS A 462 -69.47 19.30 -36.97
C HIS A 462 -69.39 20.46 -35.98
N THR A 463 -70.42 21.31 -35.97
CA THR A 463 -70.54 22.35 -34.95
C THR A 463 -71.05 21.78 -33.62
N SER A 464 -70.77 22.47 -32.51
CA SER A 464 -71.30 22.14 -31.18
C SER A 464 -72.83 22.20 -31.06
N ARG A 465 -73.52 22.75 -32.06
CA ARG A 465 -74.99 22.81 -32.16
C ARG A 465 -75.59 21.63 -32.94
N GLU A 466 -74.74 20.76 -33.49
CA GLU A 466 -75.11 19.64 -34.34
C GLU A 466 -74.76 18.30 -33.66
N ARG A 467 -75.41 17.22 -34.10
CA ARG A 467 -75.01 15.86 -33.70
C ARG A 467 -73.65 15.52 -34.32
N ALA A 468 -72.79 14.85 -33.57
CA ALA A 468 -71.48 14.38 -34.07
C ALA A 468 -71.56 13.48 -35.33
N ALA A 469 -72.72 12.85 -35.57
CA ALA A 469 -73.02 12.13 -36.82
C ALA A 469 -72.93 13.02 -38.08
N MET A 470 -73.19 14.33 -37.97
CA MET A 470 -73.14 15.26 -39.11
C MET A 470 -71.77 15.31 -39.78
N ALA A 471 -70.68 15.19 -39.01
CA ALA A 471 -69.32 15.11 -39.55
C ALA A 471 -69.17 13.90 -40.49
N ALA A 472 -69.74 12.76 -40.10
CA ALA A 472 -69.71 11.52 -40.88
C ALA A 472 -70.58 11.64 -42.14
N GLU A 473 -71.81 12.14 -42.03
CA GLU A 473 -72.72 12.31 -43.18
C GLU A 473 -72.12 13.23 -44.25
N ARG A 474 -71.49 14.34 -43.83
CA ARG A 474 -70.79 15.28 -44.72
C ARG A 474 -69.62 14.62 -45.45
N ALA A 475 -68.75 13.93 -44.71
CA ALA A 475 -67.56 13.31 -45.29
C ALA A 475 -67.90 12.15 -46.23
N VAL A 476 -68.93 11.36 -45.91
CA VAL A 476 -69.47 10.32 -46.80
C VAL A 476 -70.12 10.93 -48.06
N ASN A 477 -70.88 12.02 -47.95
CA ASN A 477 -71.44 12.71 -49.11
C ASN A 477 -70.36 13.32 -50.03
N VAL A 478 -69.24 13.81 -49.47
CA VAL A 478 -68.07 14.25 -50.26
C VAL A 478 -67.42 13.07 -50.99
N LYS A 479 -67.20 11.93 -50.31
CA LYS A 479 -66.69 10.70 -50.96
C LYS A 479 -67.64 10.19 -52.05
N LEU A 480 -68.95 10.27 -51.85
CA LEU A 480 -69.95 9.89 -52.85
C LEU A 480 -69.86 10.76 -54.11
N TYR A 481 -69.66 12.07 -53.97
CA TYR A 481 -69.44 12.95 -55.13
C TYR A 481 -68.21 12.53 -55.93
N LEU A 482 -67.07 12.36 -55.25
CA LEU A 482 -65.80 11.98 -55.87
C LEU A 482 -65.87 10.59 -56.54
N THR A 483 -66.59 9.64 -55.93
CA THR A 483 -66.68 8.26 -56.46
C THR A 483 -67.74 8.12 -57.55
N GLN A 484 -68.96 8.62 -57.35
CA GLN A 484 -70.09 8.42 -58.26
C GLN A 484 -70.15 9.44 -59.41
N GLU A 485 -69.84 10.73 -59.15
CA GLU A 485 -69.88 11.77 -60.19
C GLU A 485 -68.53 11.98 -60.89
N LYS A 486 -67.40 11.73 -60.21
CA LYS A 486 -66.04 11.93 -60.77
C LYS A 486 -65.27 10.65 -61.08
N GLY A 487 -65.82 9.48 -60.74
CA GLY A 487 -65.23 8.18 -61.08
C GLY A 487 -63.90 7.87 -60.38
N ILE A 488 -63.61 8.52 -59.25
CA ILE A 488 -62.45 8.16 -58.43
C ILE A 488 -62.72 6.83 -57.73
N ASP A 489 -61.74 5.93 -57.70
CA ASP A 489 -61.87 4.66 -56.96
C ASP A 489 -62.08 4.93 -55.46
N ALA A 490 -63.15 4.37 -54.90
CA ALA A 490 -63.50 4.45 -53.50
C ALA A 490 -62.43 3.86 -52.56
N SER A 491 -61.58 2.94 -53.05
CA SER A 491 -60.43 2.39 -52.31
C SER A 491 -59.37 3.45 -51.98
N ARG A 492 -59.27 4.50 -52.80
CA ARG A 492 -58.29 5.58 -52.68
C ARG A 492 -58.74 6.70 -51.73
N ILE A 493 -59.96 6.65 -51.21
CA ILE A 493 -60.55 7.71 -50.38
C ILE A 493 -60.86 7.17 -48.98
N GLN A 494 -60.13 7.64 -47.97
CA GLN A 494 -60.37 7.32 -46.56
C GLN A 494 -61.32 8.36 -45.94
N VAL A 495 -62.39 7.92 -45.29
CA VAL A 495 -63.30 8.82 -44.55
C VAL A 495 -62.95 8.83 -43.07
N ARG A 496 -62.74 10.04 -42.53
CA ARG A 496 -62.48 10.29 -41.11
C ARG A 496 -63.36 11.42 -40.60
N VAL A 497 -63.51 11.52 -39.29
CA VAL A 497 -64.16 12.65 -38.63
C VAL A 497 -63.31 13.18 -37.47
N LYS A 498 -63.37 14.48 -37.26
CA LYS A 498 -62.86 15.18 -36.07
C LYS A 498 -63.98 16.00 -35.42
N ASP A 499 -63.73 16.45 -34.20
CA ASP A 499 -64.65 17.28 -33.42
C ASP A 499 -64.04 18.70 -33.29
N GLY A 500 -63.77 19.33 -34.43
CA GLY A 500 -63.12 20.64 -34.56
C GLY A 500 -64.06 21.85 -34.40
N GLY A 501 -65.38 21.62 -34.43
CA GLY A 501 -66.38 22.61 -34.08
C GLY A 501 -66.94 23.43 -35.27
N ILE A 502 -66.55 23.12 -36.50
CA ILE A 502 -66.94 23.85 -37.72
C ILE A 502 -67.76 22.94 -38.64
N ALA A 503 -68.76 23.47 -39.35
CA ALA A 503 -69.53 22.70 -40.33
C ALA A 503 -68.78 22.57 -41.67
N GLN A 504 -67.72 21.75 -41.70
CA GLN A 504 -66.77 21.65 -42.81
C GLN A 504 -66.37 20.19 -43.11
N VAL A 505 -65.85 19.96 -44.30
CA VAL A 505 -65.03 18.79 -44.65
C VAL A 505 -63.72 19.28 -45.24
N GLN A 506 -62.60 18.80 -44.72
CA GLN A 506 -61.25 19.08 -45.22
C GLN A 506 -60.79 17.91 -46.10
N ASN A 507 -60.24 18.21 -47.27
CA ASN A 507 -59.73 17.21 -48.22
C ASN A 507 -58.21 17.25 -48.17
N ILE A 508 -57.59 16.15 -47.76
CA ILE A 508 -56.16 16.08 -47.45
C ILE A 508 -55.52 15.07 -48.37
N TYR A 509 -54.57 15.53 -49.17
CA TYR A 509 -53.92 14.74 -50.21
C TYR A 509 -52.70 14.02 -49.68
N LEU A 510 -52.60 12.72 -49.94
CA LEU A 510 -51.48 11.87 -49.54
C LEU A 510 -50.80 11.29 -50.78
N SER A 511 -49.55 11.69 -51.01
CA SER A 511 -48.71 11.06 -52.03
C SER A 511 -48.36 9.60 -51.69
N VAL A 512 -47.78 8.85 -52.63
CA VAL A 512 -47.44 7.43 -52.41
C VAL A 512 -46.47 7.28 -51.25
N GLY A 513 -46.85 6.50 -50.24
CA GLY A 513 -46.08 6.30 -49.02
C GLY A 513 -46.31 7.36 -47.93
N SER A 514 -47.12 8.40 -48.17
CA SER A 514 -47.57 9.34 -47.13
C SER A 514 -48.52 8.68 -46.15
N THR A 515 -48.38 9.04 -44.87
CA THR A 515 -49.33 8.71 -43.81
C THR A 515 -50.07 9.96 -43.36
N PHE A 516 -51.34 9.81 -42.98
CA PHE A 516 -52.16 10.87 -42.44
C PHE A 516 -51.70 11.26 -41.03
N ASN A 517 -51.38 12.54 -40.81
CA ASN A 517 -50.78 13.02 -39.56
C ASN A 517 -51.70 13.91 -38.68
N GLU A 518 -52.95 14.14 -39.08
CA GLU A 518 -53.94 14.90 -38.32
C GLU A 518 -54.79 14.04 -37.37
N GLU A 519 -55.43 14.68 -36.41
CA GLU A 519 -56.48 14.05 -35.60
C GLU A 519 -57.72 13.74 -36.45
N GLY A 520 -58.14 12.47 -36.46
CA GLY A 520 -59.36 12.05 -37.13
C GLY A 520 -59.63 10.57 -36.96
N ARG A 521 -60.78 10.23 -36.36
CA ARG A 521 -61.21 8.83 -36.18
C ARG A 521 -61.78 8.28 -37.48
N ALA A 522 -61.36 7.09 -37.88
CA ALA A 522 -61.99 6.35 -38.98
C ALA A 522 -63.41 5.94 -38.60
N ILE A 523 -64.32 5.90 -39.57
CA ILE A 523 -65.73 5.58 -39.36
C ILE A 523 -66.19 4.39 -40.20
N ASN A 524 -67.25 3.70 -39.75
CA ASN A 524 -67.92 2.70 -40.58
C ASN A 524 -68.88 3.39 -41.56
N GLU A 525 -68.40 3.68 -42.77
CA GLU A 525 -69.16 4.35 -43.84
C GLU A 525 -70.53 3.70 -44.12
N ARG A 526 -70.67 2.38 -43.94
CA ARG A 526 -71.94 1.65 -44.18
C ARG A 526 -73.03 1.94 -43.15
N ALA A 527 -72.67 2.51 -42.00
CA ALA A 527 -73.60 2.88 -40.94
C ALA A 527 -74.04 4.36 -41.01
N VAL A 528 -73.61 5.10 -42.03
CA VAL A 528 -73.85 6.54 -42.17
C VAL A 528 -75.01 6.81 -43.13
N VAL A 529 -75.91 7.71 -42.73
CA VAL A 529 -76.98 8.21 -43.60
C VAL A 529 -76.37 9.07 -44.70
N HIS A 530 -76.56 8.67 -45.95
CA HIS A 530 -76.00 9.36 -47.10
C HIS A 530 -77.11 9.83 -48.06
N HIS A 531 -76.85 10.96 -48.72
CA HIS A 531 -77.86 11.69 -49.47
C HIS A 531 -77.58 11.57 -50.98
N SER A 532 -77.93 10.42 -51.56
CA SER A 532 -77.57 9.99 -52.93
C SER A 532 -78.55 10.42 -54.05
N GLU A 533 -79.16 11.60 -53.94
CA GLU A 533 -79.90 12.15 -55.09
C GLU A 533 -78.92 12.52 -56.21
N SER A 534 -79.11 11.94 -57.39
CA SER A 534 -78.25 12.18 -58.56
C SER A 534 -78.35 13.65 -59.01
N TYR A 535 -77.24 14.37 -58.91
CA TYR A 535 -77.19 15.77 -59.28
C TYR A 535 -77.10 15.90 -60.80
N GLY A 536 -78.23 16.16 -61.45
CA GLY A 536 -78.34 16.74 -62.80
C GLY A 536 -77.45 16.15 -63.90
N ARG A 537 -77.98 15.18 -64.67
CA ARG A 537 -77.43 14.80 -65.98
C ARG A 537 -77.28 16.05 -66.88
N PRO A 538 -76.10 16.30 -67.48
CA PRO A 538 -75.97 17.26 -68.58
C PRO A 538 -76.84 16.82 -69.78
N GLY A 539 -77.49 17.78 -70.42
CA GLY A 539 -78.34 17.54 -71.59
C GLY A 539 -77.57 17.00 -72.80
N ALA A 540 -78.29 16.29 -73.68
CA ALA A 540 -77.72 15.72 -74.90
C ALA A 540 -77.22 16.78 -75.90
N ALA A 541 -76.32 16.35 -76.79
CA ALA A 541 -75.51 17.22 -77.63
C ALA A 541 -76.30 18.07 -78.65
N THR A 542 -75.83 19.30 -78.87
CA THR A 542 -76.13 20.09 -80.07
C THR A 542 -74.87 20.20 -80.92
N THR A 543 -74.95 19.79 -82.18
CA THR A 543 -73.82 19.70 -83.11
C THR A 543 -73.50 21.02 -83.81
N SER A 544 -72.22 21.38 -83.93
CA SER A 544 -71.73 22.20 -85.04
C SER A 544 -70.35 21.72 -85.52
N ARG A 545 -69.99 22.08 -86.75
CA ARG A 545 -69.03 21.35 -87.63
C ARG A 545 -67.74 22.19 -87.88
N PRO A 546 -66.75 21.77 -88.70
CA PRO A 546 -65.38 21.62 -88.22
C PRO A 546 -64.35 22.52 -88.95
N HIS A 547 -63.06 22.43 -88.56
CA HIS A 547 -61.97 22.72 -89.51
C HIS A 547 -60.86 21.65 -89.54
N ARG A 548 -60.48 21.33 -90.78
CA ARG A 548 -59.41 20.44 -91.29
C ARG A 548 -58.03 21.10 -91.00
N ARG A 549 -56.83 20.45 -91.06
CA ARG A 549 -56.34 19.54 -92.13
C ARG A 549 -54.94 18.90 -91.84
N THR A 550 -54.81 17.58 -91.99
CA THR A 550 -53.69 16.79 -92.60
C THR A 550 -52.24 16.80 -92.05
N THR A 551 -51.69 15.64 -91.57
CA THR A 551 -50.78 14.65 -92.27
C THR A 551 -49.28 14.73 -91.83
N LYS A 552 -48.39 13.72 -91.92
CA LYS A 552 -48.37 12.38 -92.56
C LYS A 552 -47.36 11.40 -91.89
N ARG A 553 -47.52 10.09 -92.16
CA ARG A 553 -46.68 8.87 -91.88
C ARG A 553 -45.14 9.07 -91.86
N LYS A 554 -44.37 8.50 -90.89
CA LYS A 554 -43.76 7.11 -90.78
C LYS A 554 -42.48 6.91 -91.66
N PRO A 555 -41.54 5.94 -91.45
CA PRO A 555 -41.43 4.87 -90.43
C PRO A 555 -40.02 4.50 -89.85
N LYS A 556 -40.03 3.47 -88.97
CA LYS A 556 -38.97 2.59 -88.38
C LYS A 556 -37.60 2.36 -89.11
N ALA A 557 -36.53 2.25 -88.31
CA ALA A 557 -35.63 1.08 -88.08
C ALA A 557 -34.69 1.43 -86.88
N ALA A 558 -34.28 0.62 -85.89
CA ALA A 558 -34.01 -0.82 -85.69
C ALA A 558 -32.54 -1.26 -85.88
N THR A 559 -31.95 -1.84 -84.81
CA THR A 559 -30.97 -2.98 -84.80
C THR A 559 -29.48 -2.72 -84.42
N GLN A 560 -29.06 -3.35 -83.29
CA GLN A 560 -27.74 -3.97 -82.92
C GLN A 560 -26.39 -3.20 -82.77
N SER A 561 -25.86 -3.23 -81.53
CA SER A 561 -24.62 -3.95 -81.08
C SER A 561 -23.19 -3.52 -81.57
N PRO A 562 -22.05 -4.02 -80.98
CA PRO A 562 -21.13 -3.11 -80.25
C PRO A 562 -19.60 -3.25 -80.54
N GLY A 563 -18.78 -2.44 -79.86
CA GLY A 563 -17.30 -2.51 -79.79
C GLY A 563 -16.59 -1.17 -80.12
N THR A 564 -15.32 -0.88 -79.81
CA THR A 564 -14.29 -1.41 -78.88
C THR A 564 -13.15 -0.36 -78.75
N THR A 565 -12.34 -0.39 -77.67
CA THR A 565 -10.91 0.05 -77.57
C THR A 565 -10.46 1.55 -77.49
N ALA A 566 -9.60 1.79 -76.48
CA ALA A 566 -8.24 2.41 -76.53
C ALA A 566 -7.96 3.94 -76.41
N ALA A 567 -7.51 4.33 -75.19
CA ALA A 567 -6.15 4.88 -74.88
C ALA A 567 -5.78 6.38 -75.25
N PRO A 568 -4.60 6.94 -74.84
CA PRO A 568 -4.60 7.97 -73.76
C PRO A 568 -3.61 9.19 -73.87
N LEU A 569 -3.67 10.09 -72.86
CA LEU A 569 -2.61 11.06 -72.40
C LEU A 569 -2.26 12.26 -73.36
N PRO A 570 -1.53 13.35 -72.94
CA PRO A 570 -0.68 13.51 -71.73
C PRO A 570 -0.72 14.85 -70.94
N SER A 571 0.03 14.86 -69.81
CA SER A 571 0.75 16.00 -69.15
C SER A 571 -0.06 17.15 -68.50
N SER A 572 0.41 17.82 -67.43
CA SER A 572 1.80 18.17 -67.05
C SER A 572 2.12 18.18 -65.53
N THR A 573 3.35 18.59 -65.18
CA THR A 573 4.14 18.21 -63.99
C THR A 573 4.62 19.41 -63.18
N SER A 574 4.83 19.29 -61.84
CA SER A 574 5.84 20.01 -61.00
C SER A 574 5.48 19.97 -59.49
N ILE A 575 6.33 19.93 -58.45
CA ILE A 575 7.76 19.59 -58.18
C ILE A 575 7.86 19.24 -56.66
N GLN A 576 8.86 18.47 -56.24
CA GLN A 576 9.25 18.11 -54.85
C GLN A 576 10.81 18.08 -54.76
N PRO A 577 11.49 17.76 -53.64
CA PRO A 577 11.09 17.71 -52.23
C PRO A 577 11.85 18.83 -51.46
N PRO A 578 12.83 18.68 -50.52
CA PRO A 578 13.42 17.54 -49.78
C PRO A 578 12.98 17.49 -48.28
N ALA A 579 13.69 16.70 -47.46
CA ALA A 579 13.69 16.69 -45.99
C ALA A 579 15.13 16.84 -45.45
N GLY A 580 15.31 17.16 -44.16
CA GLY A 580 16.62 17.26 -43.52
C GLY A 580 16.60 16.80 -42.05
N GLN A 581 17.56 15.96 -41.67
CA GLN A 581 17.89 15.60 -40.28
C GLN A 581 18.88 16.62 -39.69
N VAL A 582 19.05 16.64 -38.35
CA VAL A 582 20.33 16.48 -37.60
C VAL A 582 20.32 17.14 -36.19
N ALA A 583 20.70 16.32 -35.20
CA ALA A 583 21.34 16.61 -33.90
C ALA A 583 20.73 17.51 -32.79
N GLN A 584 20.89 17.03 -31.54
CA GLN A 584 21.00 17.82 -30.29
C GLN A 584 22.35 18.55 -30.24
N PRO A 585 22.57 19.55 -29.34
CA PRO A 585 23.14 19.20 -28.03
C PRO A 585 22.78 20.13 -26.85
N LYS A 586 22.49 19.56 -25.67
CA LYS A 586 23.11 19.91 -24.38
C LYS A 586 22.66 18.98 -23.26
#